data_AF-A0A959UZZ3-F1
#
_entry.id   AF-A0A959UZZ3-F1
#
_cell.length_a   1.000
_cell.length_b   1.000
_cell.length_c   1.000
_cell.angle_alpha   90.00
_cell.angle_beta   90.00
_cell.angle_gamma   90.00
#
_symmetry.space_group_name_H-M   'P 1'
#
loop_
_entity.id
_entity.type
_entity.pdbx_description
1 polymer ?
#
loop_
_entity_poly.entity_id
_entity_poly.type
_entity_poly.pdbx_seq_one_letter_code
_entity_poly.pdbx_strand_id
1 'polypeptide(L)'
;SAAQPNTVLNAEVFVDGVSQGTFTSPSGTTINPGTRDTLVLSTGWTPSVPGMVEVQITVQSDSTDANPGDNVATKTFDVTGPMMADEYNIMSNNDPGLTGSITIAQNATYSLIGTEFQIENSGSMAYGVGLVFRDNTELPAVVNVYLSDDNADVGEILAFEIQGWHLSGAGENNVINIPFDGGPVALDPTMDYTLLVEGPGTEQVRIGVGGTTNPGGLFGYDNGDATLYQFIGWGNPAVMTSLMLAEAPSSIEETNNGLTIMGNRPNPFNDVTTIVYELVEGRNVGFQVFDVTGKVVFEQNLGNRAAGQHQIQLDAERFAPGMYNYTITAGDARISRNMVVTR
;
A
#
# COMPACT_ATOMS: atom_id res chain seq x y z
N SER A 1 31.72 -2.09 -31.16
CA SER A 1 31.64 -3.20 -30.19
C SER A 1 31.13 -4.43 -30.92
N ALA A 2 31.54 -5.61 -30.49
CA ALA A 2 31.03 -6.89 -31.00
C ALA A 2 29.72 -7.25 -30.28
N ALA A 3 28.89 -8.11 -30.87
CA ALA A 3 27.75 -8.70 -30.19
C ALA A 3 28.23 -9.55 -28.99
N GLN A 4 27.42 -9.61 -27.94
CA GLN A 4 27.68 -10.35 -26.70
C GLN A 4 26.80 -11.61 -26.69
N PRO A 5 27.29 -12.75 -27.23
CA PRO A 5 26.52 -14.00 -27.29
C PRO A 5 26.44 -14.67 -25.92
N ASN A 6 25.36 -15.43 -25.72
CA ASN A 6 25.11 -16.20 -24.49
C ASN A 6 25.19 -15.35 -23.20
N THR A 7 24.73 -14.11 -23.25
CA THR A 7 24.71 -13.22 -22.10
C THR A 7 23.76 -13.75 -21.03
N VAL A 8 24.25 -13.91 -19.80
CA VAL A 8 23.51 -14.34 -18.61
C VAL A 8 23.63 -13.30 -17.50
N LEU A 9 22.58 -13.20 -16.68
CA LEU A 9 22.61 -12.45 -15.42
C LEU A 9 22.82 -13.42 -14.27
N ASN A 10 23.74 -13.08 -13.38
CA ASN A 10 23.90 -13.73 -12.09
C ASN A 10 23.55 -12.70 -11.00
N ALA A 11 22.60 -13.00 -10.12
CA ALA A 11 22.36 -12.21 -8.93
C ALA A 11 22.82 -13.01 -7.71
N GLU A 12 23.75 -12.45 -6.94
CA GLU A 12 24.07 -12.93 -5.60
C GLU A 12 23.34 -12.07 -4.58
N VAL A 13 22.63 -12.71 -3.66
CA VAL A 13 21.88 -12.04 -2.61
C VAL A 13 22.64 -12.18 -1.31
N PHE A 14 22.88 -11.07 -0.62
CA PHE A 14 23.48 -11.01 0.71
C PHE A 14 22.46 -10.45 1.70
N VAL A 15 22.47 -10.96 2.93
CA VAL A 15 21.77 -10.37 4.08
C VAL A 15 22.85 -10.07 5.11
N ASP A 16 23.01 -8.81 5.49
CA ASP A 16 24.05 -8.34 6.42
C ASP A 16 25.46 -8.85 6.06
N GLY A 17 25.76 -8.89 4.76
CA GLY A 17 27.04 -9.38 4.22
C GLY A 17 27.18 -10.90 4.16
N VAL A 18 26.15 -11.68 4.53
CA VAL A 18 26.13 -13.14 4.41
C VAL A 18 25.39 -13.55 3.14
N SER A 19 26.10 -14.22 2.22
CA SER A 19 25.50 -14.73 0.98
C SER A 19 24.39 -15.75 1.26
N GLN A 20 23.22 -15.49 0.71
CA GLN A 20 22.00 -16.31 0.79
C GLN A 20 21.83 -17.21 -0.43
N GLY A 21 22.59 -16.97 -1.50
CA GLY A 21 22.57 -17.76 -2.71
C GLY A 21 22.80 -16.94 -3.97
N THR A 22 23.10 -17.66 -5.05
CA THR A 22 23.29 -17.11 -6.38
C THR A 22 22.18 -17.62 -7.30
N PHE A 23 21.57 -16.71 -8.05
CA PHE A 23 20.48 -16.97 -8.99
C PHE A 23 20.93 -16.59 -10.39
N THR A 24 20.74 -17.48 -11.36
CA THR A 24 21.18 -17.26 -12.74
C THR A 24 19.99 -17.24 -13.69
N SER A 25 19.98 -16.31 -14.65
CA SER A 25 18.91 -16.21 -15.63
C SER A 25 18.87 -17.45 -16.54
N PRO A 26 17.69 -17.84 -17.07
CA PRO A 26 17.59 -18.88 -18.09
C PRO A 26 18.42 -18.55 -19.36
N SER A 27 18.71 -19.59 -20.17
CA SER A 27 19.51 -19.62 -21.41
C SER A 27 19.95 -18.27 -22.01
N GLY A 28 21.26 -18.12 -22.25
CA GLY A 28 21.87 -16.86 -22.65
C GLY A 28 21.32 -16.25 -23.95
N THR A 29 21.14 -14.93 -23.93
CA THR A 29 20.69 -14.14 -25.09
C THR A 29 21.88 -13.50 -25.82
N THR A 30 21.72 -13.16 -27.10
CA THR A 30 22.75 -12.39 -27.84
C THR A 30 22.39 -10.91 -27.80
N ILE A 31 23.17 -10.11 -27.08
CA ILE A 31 22.96 -8.66 -26.99
C ILE A 31 23.76 -7.96 -28.08
N ASN A 32 23.09 -7.16 -28.90
CA ASN A 32 23.73 -6.41 -29.97
C ASN A 32 24.23 -5.04 -29.48
N PRO A 33 25.30 -4.50 -30.08
CA PRO A 33 25.76 -3.14 -29.80
C PRO A 33 24.67 -2.08 -29.96
N GLY A 34 24.48 -1.25 -28.93
CA GLY A 34 23.57 -0.09 -28.99
C GLY A 34 22.08 -0.43 -28.85
N THR A 35 21.74 -1.71 -28.67
CA THR A 35 20.37 -2.12 -28.34
C THR A 35 20.18 -2.16 -26.84
N ARG A 36 19.04 -1.65 -26.35
CA ARG A 36 18.58 -1.92 -24.99
C ARG A 36 17.85 -3.26 -25.01
N ASP A 37 18.17 -4.11 -24.06
CA ASP A 37 17.51 -5.40 -23.86
C ASP A 37 17.17 -5.55 -22.37
N THR A 38 16.20 -6.41 -22.03
CA THR A 38 15.75 -6.64 -20.66
C THR A 38 15.82 -8.14 -20.39
N LEU A 39 16.74 -8.55 -19.51
CA LEU A 39 16.78 -9.90 -18.98
C LEU A 39 16.03 -9.93 -17.65
N VAL A 40 15.12 -10.88 -17.51
CA VAL A 40 14.34 -11.08 -16.29
C VAL A 40 14.94 -12.24 -15.50
N LEU A 41 15.18 -12.02 -14.22
CA LEU A 41 15.64 -13.03 -13.28
C LEU A 41 14.60 -13.21 -12.18
N SER A 42 13.93 -14.35 -12.19
CA SER A 42 13.05 -14.76 -11.08
C SER A 42 13.90 -15.45 -10.02
N THR A 43 14.27 -14.75 -8.96
CA THR A 43 15.04 -15.34 -7.86
C THR A 43 14.21 -16.32 -7.03
N GLY A 44 12.89 -16.11 -6.93
CA GLY A 44 12.00 -16.91 -6.07
C GLY A 44 12.40 -16.91 -4.60
N TRP A 45 13.32 -16.02 -4.22
CA TRP A 45 13.88 -15.91 -2.90
C TRP A 45 13.07 -14.92 -2.09
N THR A 46 12.76 -15.31 -0.86
CA THR A 46 12.09 -14.46 0.11
C THR A 46 12.98 -14.37 1.35
N PRO A 47 13.28 -13.16 1.86
CA PRO A 47 14.04 -13.00 3.09
C PRO A 47 13.33 -13.71 4.25
N SER A 48 14.07 -14.49 5.05
CA SER A 48 13.53 -15.19 6.23
C SER A 48 13.86 -14.48 7.55
N VAL A 49 14.72 -13.47 7.51
CA VAL A 49 15.15 -12.65 8.66
C VAL A 49 15.24 -11.18 8.25
N PRO A 50 14.99 -10.23 9.17
CA PRO A 50 15.32 -8.82 8.97
C PRO A 50 16.83 -8.63 8.79
N GLY A 51 17.22 -7.61 8.03
CA GLY A 51 18.60 -7.25 7.77
C GLY A 51 18.74 -6.42 6.49
N MET A 52 19.91 -5.83 6.29
CA MET A 52 20.24 -5.13 5.07
C MET A 52 20.43 -6.16 3.95
N VAL A 53 19.56 -6.12 2.94
CA VAL A 53 19.69 -6.97 1.76
C VAL A 53 20.50 -6.24 0.69
N GLU A 54 21.57 -6.87 0.25
CA GLU A 54 22.35 -6.44 -0.90
C GLU A 54 22.17 -7.46 -2.02
N VAL A 55 21.74 -6.99 -3.20
CA VAL A 55 21.65 -7.80 -4.41
C VAL A 55 22.74 -7.32 -5.36
N GLN A 56 23.75 -8.15 -5.56
CA GLN A 56 24.82 -7.91 -6.52
C GLN A 56 24.49 -8.64 -7.82
N ILE A 57 24.31 -7.88 -8.90
CA ILE A 57 24.00 -8.37 -10.23
C ILE A 57 25.26 -8.31 -11.08
N THR A 58 25.68 -9.44 -11.63
CA THR A 58 26.80 -9.56 -12.55
C THR A 58 26.31 -10.03 -13.91
N VAL A 59 26.69 -9.30 -14.97
CA VAL A 59 26.46 -9.68 -16.36
C VAL A 59 27.65 -10.50 -16.84
N GLN A 60 27.41 -11.66 -17.45
CA GLN A 60 28.46 -12.49 -18.03
C GLN A 60 28.10 -12.85 -19.48
N SER A 61 29.10 -12.85 -20.37
CA SER A 61 28.99 -13.22 -21.78
C SER A 61 30.20 -14.03 -22.19
N ASP A 62 30.09 -14.80 -23.28
CA ASP A 62 31.20 -15.61 -23.82
C ASP A 62 32.27 -14.75 -24.50
N SER A 63 31.96 -13.50 -24.84
CA SER A 63 32.93 -12.59 -25.43
C SER A 63 33.78 -11.91 -24.35
N THR A 64 35.09 -11.81 -24.60
CA THR A 64 35.99 -11.01 -23.76
C THR A 64 35.56 -9.55 -23.75
N ASP A 65 35.17 -9.09 -22.57
CA ASP A 65 34.81 -7.72 -22.31
C ASP A 65 36.06 -6.83 -22.11
N ALA A 66 35.98 -5.60 -22.63
CA ALA A 66 37.05 -4.62 -22.56
C ALA A 66 37.13 -3.93 -21.19
N ASN A 67 36.05 -3.92 -20.40
CA ASN A 67 36.00 -3.32 -19.06
C ASN A 67 35.29 -4.24 -18.05
N PRO A 68 35.91 -5.35 -17.62
CA PRO A 68 35.24 -6.35 -16.78
C PRO A 68 34.61 -5.81 -15.48
N GLY A 69 35.06 -4.66 -14.99
CA GLY A 69 34.55 -3.99 -13.79
C GLY A 69 33.24 -3.21 -13.97
N ASP A 70 32.71 -3.04 -15.18
CA ASP A 70 31.41 -2.40 -15.42
C ASP A 70 30.26 -3.40 -15.57
N ASN A 71 30.55 -4.71 -15.46
CA ASN A 71 29.57 -5.78 -15.53
C ASN A 71 28.83 -6.02 -14.21
N VAL A 72 29.13 -5.26 -13.15
CA VAL A 72 28.56 -5.45 -11.81
C VAL A 72 27.72 -4.24 -11.42
N ALA A 73 26.50 -4.50 -10.99
CA ALA A 73 25.61 -3.51 -10.39
C ALA A 73 25.13 -4.01 -9.04
N THR A 74 25.10 -3.13 -8.05
CA THR A 74 24.61 -3.46 -6.70
C THR A 74 23.34 -2.67 -6.42
N LYS A 75 22.34 -3.33 -5.84
CA LYS A 75 21.16 -2.68 -5.30
C LYS A 75 20.94 -3.16 -3.87
N THR A 76 20.73 -2.21 -2.97
CA THR A 76 20.44 -2.49 -1.57
C THR A 76 19.00 -2.13 -1.24
N PHE A 77 18.42 -2.86 -0.29
CA PHE A 77 17.18 -2.52 0.37
C PHE A 77 17.17 -3.15 1.75
N ASP A 78 16.60 -2.46 2.73
CA ASP A 78 16.49 -3.01 4.07
C ASP A 78 15.23 -3.88 4.16
N VAL A 79 15.43 -5.12 4.58
CA VAL A 79 14.32 -5.96 5.04
C VAL A 79 14.18 -5.67 6.51
N THR A 80 13.29 -4.76 6.82
CA THR A 80 12.86 -4.52 8.19
C THR A 80 11.96 -5.69 8.58
N GLY A 81 11.90 -6.04 9.86
CA GLY A 81 10.81 -6.91 10.32
C GLY A 81 9.45 -6.32 9.96
N PRO A 82 8.34 -7.06 10.14
CA PRO A 82 7.03 -6.43 10.13
C PRO A 82 7.09 -5.21 11.08
N MET A 83 7.01 -4.01 10.50
CA MET A 83 7.03 -2.77 11.26
C MET A 83 5.61 -2.58 11.77
N MET A 84 5.46 -2.98 13.02
CA MET A 84 4.21 -2.88 13.76
C MET A 84 4.45 -1.91 14.90
N ALA A 85 3.37 -1.24 15.31
CA ALA A 85 3.29 -0.38 16.49
C ALA A 85 4.30 -0.81 17.55
N ASP A 86 5.14 0.15 17.93
CA ASP A 86 6.22 0.06 18.92
C ASP A 86 6.37 -1.31 19.62
N GLU A 87 7.38 -2.09 19.20
CA GLU A 87 7.80 -3.34 19.87
C GLU A 87 6.69 -4.31 20.32
N TYR A 88 6.50 -5.38 19.52
CA TYR A 88 5.45 -6.41 19.57
C TYR A 88 4.18 -6.04 18.79
N ASN A 89 4.29 -6.05 17.47
CA ASN A 89 3.75 -7.08 16.58
C ASN A 89 2.55 -7.95 17.03
N ILE A 90 1.55 -7.43 17.76
CA ILE A 90 0.31 -8.16 18.04
C ILE A 90 -0.87 -7.66 17.18
N MET A 91 -0.65 -7.68 15.87
CA MET A 91 -1.48 -8.59 15.08
C MET A 91 -0.95 -9.97 15.40
N SER A 92 -1.56 -10.62 16.38
CA SER A 92 -1.51 -12.07 16.38
C SER A 92 -2.12 -12.50 15.05
N ASN A 93 -1.26 -12.71 14.06
CA ASN A 93 -1.57 -13.39 12.83
C ASN A 93 -1.54 -14.91 13.05
N ASN A 94 -1.50 -15.41 14.30
CA ASN A 94 -1.43 -16.86 14.56
C ASN A 94 -1.90 -17.30 15.96
N ASP A 95 -2.65 -16.49 16.72
CA ASP A 95 -3.34 -16.99 17.92
C ASP A 95 -4.81 -17.29 17.58
N PRO A 96 -5.18 -18.56 17.38
CA PRO A 96 -6.56 -18.97 17.12
C PRO A 96 -7.53 -18.70 18.29
N GLY A 97 -7.05 -18.12 19.41
CA GLY A 97 -7.86 -17.76 20.58
C GLY A 97 -8.36 -16.31 20.66
N LEU A 98 -7.90 -15.38 19.82
CA LEU A 98 -8.20 -13.95 20.01
C LEU A 98 -9.51 -13.53 19.35
N THR A 99 -10.53 -13.33 20.18
CA THR A 99 -11.93 -13.04 19.82
C THR A 99 -12.37 -11.62 20.24
N GLY A 100 -11.41 -10.73 20.53
CA GLY A 100 -11.68 -9.40 21.09
C GLY A 100 -12.02 -8.33 20.05
N SER A 101 -12.78 -7.33 20.48
CA SER A 101 -12.99 -6.08 19.74
C SER A 101 -13.10 -4.89 20.69
N ILE A 102 -12.63 -3.72 20.26
CA ILE A 102 -13.00 -2.43 20.86
C ILE A 102 -14.16 -1.85 20.06
N THR A 103 -15.16 -1.32 20.77
CA THR A 103 -16.29 -0.61 20.15
C THR A 103 -15.99 0.89 20.15
N ILE A 104 -16.08 1.51 18.98
CA ILE A 104 -16.00 2.96 18.78
C ILE A 104 -17.36 3.48 18.28
N ALA A 105 -17.92 4.47 18.97
CA ALA A 105 -19.15 5.18 18.60
C ALA A 105 -19.27 6.48 19.43
N GLN A 106 -20.02 7.49 18.96
CA GLN A 106 -20.26 8.72 19.73
C GLN A 106 -20.99 8.49 21.07
N ASN A 107 -21.84 7.45 21.12
CA ASN A 107 -22.58 7.08 22.33
C ASN A 107 -21.93 5.93 23.11
N ALA A 108 -20.77 5.44 22.66
CA ALA A 108 -19.96 4.48 23.41
C ALA A 108 -18.95 5.22 24.30
N THR A 109 -18.28 4.47 25.18
CA THR A 109 -17.20 4.99 26.03
C THR A 109 -16.13 5.68 25.19
N TYR A 110 -15.79 5.13 24.02
CA TYR A 110 -14.80 5.72 23.12
C TYR A 110 -15.42 6.02 21.75
N SER A 111 -15.13 7.19 21.19
CA SER A 111 -15.42 7.51 19.77
C SER A 111 -14.19 7.37 18.89
N LEU A 112 -13.00 7.38 19.48
CA LEU A 112 -11.72 7.28 18.78
C LEU A 112 -10.79 6.37 19.59
N ILE A 113 -10.06 5.51 18.87
CA ILE A 113 -9.03 4.66 19.44
C ILE A 113 -7.75 4.83 18.62
N GLY A 114 -6.59 4.92 19.27
CA GLY A 114 -5.32 5.12 18.60
C GLY A 114 -4.22 4.20 19.09
N THR A 115 -3.24 3.97 18.22
CA THR A 115 -2.04 3.19 18.53
C THR A 115 -0.81 3.98 18.10
N GLU A 116 0.23 3.95 18.92
CA GLU A 116 1.49 4.63 18.65
C GLU A 116 2.48 3.72 17.91
N PHE A 117 3.29 4.32 17.06
CA PHE A 117 4.26 3.67 16.20
C PHE A 117 5.56 4.45 16.27
N GLN A 118 6.65 3.74 16.56
CA GLN A 118 7.99 4.28 16.39
C GLN A 118 8.58 3.76 15.08
N ILE A 119 9.14 4.67 14.28
CA ILE A 119 9.77 4.34 13.01
C ILE A 119 11.27 4.45 13.18
N GLU A 120 12.02 3.36 13.01
CA GLU A 120 13.47 3.41 13.18
C GLU A 120 14.21 3.62 11.84
N ASN A 121 13.54 3.38 10.71
CA ASN A 121 14.18 3.32 9.39
C ASN A 121 14.01 4.63 8.62
N SER A 122 15.13 5.31 8.35
CA SER A 122 15.16 6.52 7.55
C SER A 122 14.72 6.27 6.11
N GLY A 123 13.89 7.17 5.55
CA GLY A 123 13.42 7.07 4.17
C GLY A 123 12.22 6.14 3.97
N SER A 124 11.61 5.67 5.06
CA SER A 124 10.37 4.89 5.03
C SER A 124 9.20 5.75 4.51
N MET A 125 8.29 5.12 3.76
CA MET A 125 7.06 5.74 3.26
C MET A 125 5.87 4.91 3.77
N ALA A 126 4.86 5.56 4.33
CA ALA A 126 3.58 4.95 4.64
C ALA A 126 2.57 5.24 3.52
N TYR A 127 2.05 4.19 2.89
CA TYR A 127 1.11 4.27 1.78
C TYR A 127 -0.36 4.24 2.22
N GLY A 128 -0.61 3.85 3.47
CA GLY A 128 -1.94 3.66 4.01
C GLY A 128 -1.93 2.88 5.31
N VAL A 129 -3.08 2.30 5.63
CA VAL A 129 -3.36 1.65 6.90
C VAL A 129 -4.04 0.30 6.67
N GLY A 130 -3.58 -0.73 7.39
CA GLY A 130 -4.29 -1.99 7.54
C GLY A 130 -5.18 -1.97 8.78
N LEU A 131 -6.45 -2.34 8.64
CA LEU A 131 -7.42 -2.40 9.74
C LEU A 131 -8.20 -3.72 9.72
N VAL A 132 -8.48 -4.27 10.90
CA VAL A 132 -9.40 -5.40 11.05
C VAL A 132 -10.72 -4.92 11.64
N PHE A 133 -11.80 -5.00 10.86
CA PHE A 133 -13.16 -4.77 11.35
C PHE A 133 -13.80 -6.10 11.78
N ARG A 134 -14.54 -6.10 12.88
CA ARG A 134 -15.18 -7.29 13.45
C ARG A 134 -16.67 -7.33 13.14
N ASP A 135 -17.21 -8.55 13.10
CA ASP A 135 -18.65 -8.80 13.11
C ASP A 135 -19.37 -8.08 14.26
N ASN A 136 -20.64 -7.77 14.06
CA ASN A 136 -21.46 -6.87 14.91
C ASN A 136 -21.05 -5.40 14.85
N THR A 137 -20.28 -4.99 13.84
CA THR A 137 -20.26 -3.60 13.37
C THR A 137 -21.62 -3.28 12.74
N GLU A 138 -22.24 -2.17 13.13
CA GLU A 138 -23.48 -1.69 12.53
C GLU A 138 -23.20 -1.11 11.14
N LEU A 139 -23.99 -1.49 10.14
CA LEU A 139 -23.81 -1.05 8.75
C LEU A 139 -25.03 -0.25 8.27
N PRO A 140 -24.86 0.77 7.39
CA PRO A 140 -23.58 1.29 6.90
C PRO A 140 -22.84 2.07 7.99
N ALA A 141 -21.52 1.87 8.11
CA ALA A 141 -20.68 2.63 9.02
C ALA A 141 -19.53 3.30 8.26
N VAL A 142 -19.10 4.45 8.74
CA VAL A 142 -18.06 5.25 8.12
C VAL A 142 -17.00 5.56 9.16
N VAL A 143 -15.74 5.31 8.86
CA VAL A 143 -14.63 5.66 9.76
C VAL A 143 -13.73 6.69 9.12
N ASN A 144 -13.14 7.53 9.96
CA ASN A 144 -11.98 8.32 9.57
C ASN A 144 -10.74 7.71 10.21
N VAL A 145 -9.61 7.82 9.51
CA VAL A 145 -8.33 7.37 10.03
C VAL A 145 -7.33 8.50 9.86
N TYR A 146 -6.58 8.77 10.92
CA TYR A 146 -5.56 9.81 10.95
C TYR A 146 -4.23 9.20 11.35
N LEU A 147 -3.18 9.52 10.61
CA LEU A 147 -1.81 9.32 11.02
C LEU A 147 -1.28 10.68 11.47
N SER A 148 -1.00 10.84 12.76
CA SER A 148 -0.47 12.07 13.33
C SER A 148 0.99 11.88 13.70
N ASP A 149 1.82 12.87 13.40
CA ASP A 149 3.03 13.12 14.21
C ASP A 149 2.61 13.99 15.42
N ASP A 150 3.42 14.08 16.48
CA ASP A 150 3.10 14.86 17.68
C ASP A 150 2.67 16.33 17.44
N ASN A 151 2.84 16.86 16.22
CA ASN A 151 2.52 18.23 15.86
C ASN A 151 1.26 18.35 14.97
N ALA A 152 1.00 17.38 14.08
CA ALA A 152 -0.10 17.44 13.11
C ALA A 152 -0.48 16.06 12.52
N ASP A 153 -1.70 16.00 11.97
CA ASP A 153 -2.11 14.93 11.07
C ASP A 153 -1.30 15.00 9.75
N VAL A 154 -0.50 13.97 9.50
CA VAL A 154 0.37 13.84 8.31
C VAL A 154 -0.21 12.93 7.25
N GLY A 155 -1.16 12.06 7.60
CA GLY A 155 -1.88 11.19 6.68
C GLY A 155 -3.33 11.04 7.11
N GLU A 156 -4.24 10.96 6.14
CA GLU A 156 -5.67 10.86 6.41
C GLU A 156 -6.36 9.89 5.45
N ILE A 157 -7.41 9.25 5.97
CA ILE A 157 -8.42 8.50 5.23
C ILE A 157 -9.75 9.04 5.73
N LEU A 158 -10.46 9.74 4.87
CA LEU A 158 -11.71 10.38 5.22
C LEU A 158 -12.88 9.59 4.66
N ALA A 159 -13.88 9.38 5.51
CA ALA A 159 -15.13 8.75 5.15
C ALA A 159 -15.00 7.36 4.50
N PHE A 160 -14.16 6.48 5.07
CA PHE A 160 -14.08 5.10 4.62
C PHE A 160 -15.34 4.32 5.01
N GLU A 161 -16.15 3.94 4.02
CA GLU A 161 -17.39 3.19 4.22
C GLU A 161 -17.10 1.69 4.44
N ILE A 162 -17.45 1.20 5.63
CA ILE A 162 -17.35 -0.21 5.99
C ILE A 162 -18.48 -0.97 5.29
N GLN A 163 -18.11 -2.06 4.61
CA GLN A 163 -19.02 -2.96 3.92
C GLN A 163 -19.05 -4.31 4.63
N GLY A 164 -20.10 -5.10 4.41
CA GLY A 164 -20.23 -6.42 5.03
C GLY A 164 -19.07 -7.37 4.73
N TRP A 165 -18.43 -7.24 3.57
CA TRP A 165 -17.27 -8.06 3.20
C TRP A 165 -15.94 -7.58 3.81
N HIS A 166 -15.91 -6.39 4.45
CA HIS A 166 -14.77 -5.93 5.25
C HIS A 166 -14.72 -6.60 6.63
N LEU A 167 -15.83 -7.18 7.09
CA LEU A 167 -15.97 -7.71 8.44
C LEU A 167 -15.28 -9.07 8.58
N SER A 168 -14.69 -9.28 9.75
CA SER A 168 -14.04 -10.53 10.14
C SER A 168 -14.86 -11.26 11.19
N GLY A 169 -15.10 -12.55 10.93
CA GLY A 169 -15.73 -13.46 11.88
C GLY A 169 -14.86 -13.81 13.09
N ALA A 170 -15.42 -14.62 13.98
CA ALA A 170 -14.69 -15.14 15.13
C ALA A 170 -13.53 -16.05 14.66
N GLY A 171 -12.29 -15.70 15.02
CA GLY A 171 -11.09 -16.44 14.61
C GLY A 171 -10.56 -16.09 13.22
N GLU A 172 -11.18 -15.14 12.51
CA GLU A 172 -10.72 -14.61 11.24
C GLU A 172 -10.08 -13.23 11.45
N ASN A 173 -9.03 -12.89 10.70
CA ASN A 173 -8.43 -11.56 10.71
C ASN A 173 -8.29 -11.08 9.27
N ASN A 174 -9.39 -10.60 8.68
CA ASN A 174 -9.38 -10.00 7.37
C ASN A 174 -8.82 -8.57 7.49
N VAL A 175 -7.55 -8.39 7.12
CA VAL A 175 -6.89 -7.08 7.16
C VAL A 175 -7.30 -6.30 5.91
N ILE A 176 -7.99 -5.18 6.12
CA ILE A 176 -8.41 -4.26 5.08
C ILE A 176 -7.33 -3.20 4.92
N ASN A 177 -6.65 -3.21 3.79
CA ASN A 177 -5.63 -2.24 3.44
C ASN A 177 -6.29 -1.04 2.75
N ILE A 178 -6.14 0.15 3.34
CA ILE A 178 -6.78 1.38 2.90
C ILE A 178 -5.67 2.41 2.64
N PRO A 179 -5.47 2.86 1.39
CA PRO A 179 -4.46 3.87 1.09
C PRO A 179 -4.85 5.24 1.66
N PHE A 180 -3.86 6.08 1.97
CA PHE A 180 -4.12 7.47 2.37
C PHE A 180 -4.68 8.29 1.20
N ASP A 181 -5.62 9.20 1.49
CA ASP A 181 -6.28 10.04 0.48
C ASP A 181 -5.32 11.05 -0.17
N GLY A 182 -4.31 11.49 0.59
CA GLY A 182 -3.25 12.39 0.15
C GLY A 182 -2.10 11.70 -0.60
N GLY A 183 -2.10 10.37 -0.69
CA GLY A 183 -0.97 9.58 -1.18
C GLY A 183 0.06 9.24 -0.09
N PRO A 184 1.23 8.70 -0.47
CA PRO A 184 2.20 8.18 0.49
C PRO A 184 2.83 9.29 1.35
N VAL A 185 2.94 9.02 2.65
CA VAL A 185 3.49 9.91 3.68
C VAL A 185 4.93 9.50 3.98
N ALA A 186 5.87 10.45 3.91
CA ALA A 186 7.24 10.21 4.32
C ALA A 186 7.34 10.16 5.85
N LEU A 187 8.03 9.14 6.37
CA LEU A 187 8.19 8.94 7.81
C LEU A 187 9.59 9.39 8.26
N ASP A 188 9.63 10.19 9.32
CA ASP A 188 10.84 10.66 9.99
C ASP A 188 11.17 9.72 11.16
N PRO A 189 12.37 9.11 11.18
CA PRO A 189 12.74 8.16 12.22
C PRO A 189 12.97 8.79 13.61
N THR A 190 12.87 10.12 13.72
CA THR A 190 12.99 10.85 14.99
C THR A 190 11.65 11.19 15.63
N MET A 191 10.55 10.87 14.95
CA MET A 191 9.19 11.15 15.39
C MET A 191 8.46 9.88 15.81
N ASP A 192 7.58 10.02 16.80
CA ASP A 192 6.57 9.03 17.11
C ASP A 192 5.28 9.37 16.34
N TYR A 193 4.62 8.32 15.85
CA TYR A 193 3.44 8.44 15.02
C TYR A 193 2.26 7.79 15.71
N THR A 194 1.15 8.50 15.83
CA THR A 194 -0.09 7.92 16.34
C THR A 194 -1.08 7.70 15.20
N LEU A 195 -1.51 6.45 15.04
CA LEU A 195 -2.60 6.09 14.13
C LEU A 195 -3.90 6.06 14.89
N LEU A 196 -4.85 6.92 14.52
CA LEU A 196 -6.12 7.12 15.18
C LEU A 196 -7.25 6.64 14.26
N VAL A 197 -8.14 5.80 14.78
CA VAL A 197 -9.36 5.38 14.11
C VAL A 197 -10.54 6.00 14.82
N GLU A 198 -11.26 6.85 14.10
CA GLU A 198 -12.46 7.52 14.57
C GLU A 198 -13.71 6.80 14.04
N GLY A 199 -14.62 6.45 14.96
CA GLY A 199 -15.89 5.81 14.66
C GLY A 199 -16.93 6.81 14.15
N PRO A 200 -17.94 6.34 13.40
CA PRO A 200 -19.06 7.17 12.98
C PRO A 200 -19.90 7.59 14.18
N GLY A 201 -20.63 8.69 14.02
CA GLY A 201 -21.50 9.27 15.05
C GLY A 201 -22.38 8.23 15.76
N THR A 202 -23.45 7.77 15.13
CA THR A 202 -24.47 6.96 15.81
C THR A 202 -24.20 5.46 15.79
N GLU A 203 -23.47 4.97 14.81
CA GLU A 203 -23.25 3.55 14.56
C GLU A 203 -22.11 2.98 15.40
N GLN A 204 -22.26 1.74 15.83
CA GLN A 204 -21.20 1.02 16.54
C GLN A 204 -20.24 0.33 15.57
N VAL A 205 -19.00 0.79 15.53
CA VAL A 205 -17.92 0.11 14.80
C VAL A 205 -17.07 -0.71 15.76
N ARG A 206 -16.76 -1.94 15.36
CA ARG A 206 -15.92 -2.84 16.16
C ARG A 206 -14.58 -3.05 15.48
N ILE A 207 -13.53 -2.56 16.11
CA ILE A 207 -12.14 -2.76 15.67
C ILE A 207 -11.59 -4.00 16.36
N GLY A 208 -10.94 -4.88 15.60
CA GLY A 208 -10.29 -6.07 16.13
C GLY A 208 -9.18 -5.70 17.11
N VAL A 209 -9.04 -6.50 18.17
CA VAL A 209 -7.87 -6.42 19.07
C VAL A 209 -7.17 -7.77 19.17
N GLY A 210 -5.86 -7.74 19.41
CA GLY A 210 -5.05 -8.93 19.59
C GLY A 210 -3.96 -8.75 20.66
N GLY A 211 -3.81 -9.74 21.54
CA GLY A 211 -2.88 -9.72 22.68
C GLY A 211 -2.88 -8.40 23.45
N THR A 212 -1.71 -7.94 23.87
CA THR A 212 -1.55 -6.79 24.76
C THR A 212 -0.43 -5.83 24.33
N THR A 213 -0.69 -4.52 24.42
CA THR A 213 0.31 -3.47 24.24
C THR A 213 0.93 -3.03 25.58
N ASN A 214 2.08 -2.38 25.50
CA ASN A 214 2.77 -1.77 26.62
C ASN A 214 1.98 -0.57 27.19
N PRO A 215 2.24 -0.20 28.45
CA PRO A 215 1.80 1.08 28.98
C PRO A 215 2.20 2.24 28.08
N GLY A 216 1.24 3.05 27.63
CA GLY A 216 1.48 4.24 26.82
C GLY A 216 1.09 4.10 25.35
N GLY A 217 1.16 2.90 24.76
CA GLY A 217 0.98 2.70 23.31
C GLY A 217 -0.47 2.67 22.81
N LEU A 218 -1.46 2.79 23.71
CA LEU A 218 -2.88 2.86 23.37
C LEU A 218 -3.45 4.22 23.77
N PHE A 219 -4.27 4.78 22.89
CA PHE A 219 -4.99 6.02 23.10
C PHE A 219 -6.48 5.82 22.89
N GLY A 220 -7.30 6.56 23.61
CA GLY A 220 -8.76 6.52 23.44
C GLY A 220 -9.41 7.82 23.85
N TYR A 221 -10.31 8.33 23.02
CA TYR A 221 -11.06 9.56 23.33
C TYR A 221 -12.37 9.21 24.02
N ASP A 222 -12.53 9.62 25.28
CA ASP A 222 -13.74 9.38 26.06
C ASP A 222 -14.78 10.47 25.78
N ASN A 223 -15.94 10.07 25.25
CA ASN A 223 -17.04 11.00 24.97
C ASN A 223 -17.71 11.57 26.23
N GLY A 224 -17.61 10.87 27.35
CA GLY A 224 -18.24 11.25 28.62
C GLY A 224 -17.63 12.51 29.23
N ASP A 225 -16.33 12.72 29.04
CA ASP A 225 -15.60 13.89 29.55
C ASP A 225 -14.82 14.68 28.48
N ALA A 226 -14.90 14.27 27.22
CA ALA A 226 -14.28 14.92 26.06
C ALA A 226 -12.75 14.96 26.12
N THR A 227 -12.11 13.94 26.69
CA THR A 227 -10.65 13.85 26.88
C THR A 227 -10.02 12.70 26.10
N LEU A 228 -8.88 12.96 25.47
CA LEU A 228 -8.01 11.90 24.93
C LEU A 228 -7.17 11.32 26.07
N TYR A 229 -7.35 10.03 26.34
CA TYR A 229 -6.60 9.29 27.34
C TYR A 229 -5.49 8.47 26.70
N GLN A 230 -4.32 8.51 27.33
CA GLN A 230 -3.26 7.53 27.11
C GLN A 230 -3.38 6.43 28.17
N PHE A 231 -3.42 5.17 27.73
CA PHE A 231 -3.56 4.03 28.64
C PHE A 231 -2.19 3.60 29.18
N ILE A 232 -1.90 4.00 30.41
CA ILE A 232 -0.63 3.72 31.11
C ILE A 232 -0.64 2.42 31.93
N GLY A 233 -1.68 1.60 31.79
CA GLY A 233 -1.79 0.29 32.46
C GLY A 233 -1.05 -0.82 31.70
N TRP A 234 -0.70 -1.91 32.38
CA TRP A 234 -0.21 -3.13 31.72
C TRP A 234 -1.38 -4.00 31.25
N GLY A 235 -1.19 -4.70 30.12
CA GLY A 235 -2.18 -5.65 29.61
C GLY A 235 -3.32 -5.00 28.85
N ASN A 236 -3.15 -3.76 28.37
CA ASN A 236 -4.13 -3.13 27.49
C ASN A 236 -4.21 -3.92 26.18
N PRO A 237 -5.40 -4.15 25.61
CA PRO A 237 -5.51 -4.86 24.34
C PRO A 237 -4.85 -4.08 23.20
N ALA A 238 -4.05 -4.74 22.36
CA ALA A 238 -3.47 -4.07 21.19
C ALA A 238 -4.52 -4.00 20.06
N VAL A 239 -4.69 -2.83 19.47
CA VAL A 239 -5.61 -2.65 18.33
C VAL A 239 -4.97 -3.25 17.08
N MET A 240 -5.73 -4.04 16.32
CA MET A 240 -5.27 -4.65 15.07
C MET A 240 -5.24 -3.61 13.94
N THR A 241 -4.28 -2.69 14.06
CA THR A 241 -3.95 -1.67 13.07
C THR A 241 -2.50 -1.83 12.62
N SER A 242 -2.18 -1.41 11.40
CA SER A 242 -0.81 -1.44 10.89
C SER A 242 -0.56 -0.34 9.87
N LEU A 243 0.64 0.22 9.82
CA LEU A 243 1.08 1.08 8.72
C LEU A 243 1.45 0.23 7.49
N MET A 244 0.94 0.62 6.33
CA MET A 244 1.32 0.00 5.06
C MET A 244 2.61 0.63 4.56
N LEU A 245 3.76 -0.04 4.76
CA LEU A 245 5.07 0.48 4.33
C LEU A 245 5.48 0.10 2.91
N ALA A 246 4.57 -0.56 2.20
CA ALA A 246 4.69 -0.84 0.79
C ALA A 246 3.38 -0.46 0.12
N GLU A 247 3.44 -0.15 -1.18
CA GLU A 247 2.24 -0.03 -2.00
C GLU A 247 1.44 -1.33 -1.86
N ALA A 248 0.13 -1.21 -1.58
CA ALA A 248 -0.73 -2.38 -1.64
C ALA A 248 -0.52 -3.04 -3.02
N PRO A 249 -0.32 -4.36 -3.09
CA PRO A 249 -0.35 -5.03 -4.38
C PRO A 249 -1.78 -4.91 -4.90
N SER A 250 -2.06 -3.84 -5.64
CA SER A 250 -3.11 -3.90 -6.64
C SER A 250 -2.72 -5.06 -7.53
N SER A 251 -3.60 -6.03 -7.72
CA SER A 251 -3.41 -7.20 -8.58
C SER A 251 -3.29 -6.85 -10.08
N ILE A 252 -2.85 -5.63 -10.37
CA ILE A 252 -2.58 -5.08 -11.69
C ILE A 252 -1.17 -4.52 -11.60
N GLU A 253 -0.24 -5.16 -12.32
CA GLU A 253 1.11 -4.66 -12.58
C GLU A 253 1.08 -3.16 -12.93
N GLU A 254 1.53 -2.31 -12.01
CA GLU A 254 1.60 -0.87 -12.23
C GLU A 254 2.95 -0.55 -12.87
N THR A 255 2.93 -0.08 -14.12
CA THR A 255 4.12 0.49 -14.77
C THR A 255 3.96 2.01 -14.80
N ASN A 256 4.58 2.72 -13.85
CA ASN A 256 4.49 4.18 -13.72
C ASN A 256 5.58 4.90 -14.54
N ASN A 257 5.75 4.52 -15.82
CA ASN A 257 6.79 5.12 -16.66
C ASN A 257 6.38 6.53 -17.14
N GLY A 258 6.37 7.53 -16.25
CA GLY A 258 6.06 8.93 -16.55
C GLY A 258 4.57 9.26 -16.68
N LEU A 259 3.70 8.44 -16.08
CA LEU A 259 2.24 8.64 -16.02
C LEU A 259 1.83 8.70 -14.54
N THR A 260 1.21 9.78 -14.07
CA THR A 260 0.70 9.84 -12.68
C THR A 260 -0.81 10.02 -12.70
N ILE A 261 -1.54 9.32 -11.83
CA ILE A 261 -3.00 9.47 -11.67
C ILE A 261 -3.27 10.08 -10.30
N MET A 262 -3.92 11.25 -10.27
CA MET A 262 -4.27 11.97 -9.04
C MET A 262 -5.63 11.54 -8.46
N GLY A 263 -6.26 10.54 -9.07
CA GLY A 263 -7.56 9.99 -8.68
C GLY A 263 -8.74 10.62 -9.44
N ASN A 264 -9.93 10.11 -9.16
CA ASN A 264 -11.20 10.66 -9.61
C ASN A 264 -11.82 11.52 -8.49
N ARG A 265 -12.29 12.73 -8.82
CA ARG A 265 -12.98 13.62 -7.87
C ARG A 265 -14.31 14.11 -8.44
N PRO A 266 -15.43 13.94 -7.71
CA PRO A 266 -15.57 13.22 -6.42
C PRO A 266 -15.42 11.69 -6.54
N ASN A 267 -15.08 11.03 -5.43
CA ASN A 267 -15.14 9.57 -5.24
C ASN A 267 -15.55 9.29 -3.78
N PRO A 268 -16.71 8.67 -3.50
CA PRO A 268 -17.73 8.22 -4.45
C PRO A 268 -18.36 9.36 -5.27
N PHE A 269 -18.97 9.03 -6.42
CA PHE A 269 -19.67 10.01 -7.26
C PHE A 269 -21.08 9.57 -7.66
N ASN A 270 -21.98 10.54 -7.82
CA ASN A 270 -23.40 10.33 -8.13
C ASN A 270 -23.85 10.93 -9.47
N ASP A 271 -23.20 12.00 -9.94
CA ASP A 271 -23.45 12.63 -11.24
C ASP A 271 -22.22 12.52 -12.15
N VAL A 272 -21.18 13.32 -11.88
CA VAL A 272 -19.97 13.37 -12.72
C VAL A 272 -18.74 13.32 -11.83
N THR A 273 -17.74 12.54 -12.23
CA THR A 273 -16.40 12.56 -11.63
C THR A 273 -15.34 12.95 -12.66
N THR A 274 -14.30 13.65 -12.21
CA THR A 274 -13.16 14.03 -13.04
C THR A 274 -11.93 13.27 -12.57
N ILE A 275 -11.38 12.44 -13.46
CA ILE A 275 -10.09 11.78 -13.27
C ILE A 275 -9.00 12.72 -13.78
N VAL A 276 -8.05 13.06 -12.92
CA VAL A 276 -6.90 13.89 -13.28
C VAL A 276 -5.66 13.01 -13.42
N TYR A 277 -4.93 13.17 -14.52
CA TYR A 277 -3.68 12.46 -14.76
C TYR A 277 -2.62 13.38 -15.37
N GLU A 278 -1.35 13.07 -15.15
CA GLU A 278 -0.21 13.84 -15.64
C GLU A 278 0.73 12.95 -16.45
N LEU A 279 1.29 13.53 -17.52
CA LEU A 279 2.28 12.89 -18.38
C LEU A 279 3.60 13.68 -18.34
N VAL A 280 4.70 13.01 -18.04
CA VAL A 280 6.05 13.60 -18.09
C VAL A 280 6.46 13.93 -19.53
N GLU A 281 6.01 13.13 -20.50
CA GLU A 281 6.25 13.31 -21.93
C GLU A 281 5.01 12.95 -22.76
N GLY A 282 4.96 13.39 -24.02
CA GLY A 282 3.80 13.16 -24.87
C GLY A 282 3.62 11.69 -25.26
N ARG A 283 2.43 11.13 -25.02
CA ARG A 283 2.12 9.70 -25.22
C ARG A 283 0.70 9.45 -25.74
N ASN A 284 0.50 8.29 -26.37
CA ASN A 284 -0.84 7.81 -26.74
C ASN A 284 -1.54 7.24 -25.51
N VAL A 285 -2.71 7.77 -25.17
CA VAL A 285 -3.45 7.47 -23.94
C VAL A 285 -4.73 6.68 -24.25
N GLY A 286 -4.86 5.53 -23.58
CA GLY A 286 -6.09 4.74 -23.50
C GLY A 286 -6.67 4.74 -22.09
N PHE A 287 -7.99 4.65 -21.99
CA PHE A 287 -8.72 4.60 -20.73
C PHE A 287 -9.75 3.48 -20.76
N GLN A 288 -9.80 2.68 -19.69
CA GLN A 288 -10.74 1.57 -19.56
C GLN A 288 -11.32 1.53 -18.15
N VAL A 289 -12.56 1.09 -18.02
CA VAL A 289 -13.24 0.84 -16.75
C VAL A 289 -13.74 -0.59 -16.73
N PHE A 290 -13.56 -1.25 -15.58
CA PHE A 290 -13.88 -2.62 -15.30
C PHE A 290 -14.87 -2.70 -14.14
N ASP A 291 -15.84 -3.59 -14.22
CA ASP A 291 -16.65 -3.97 -13.07
C ASP A 291 -15.88 -4.91 -12.12
N VAL A 292 -16.48 -5.26 -10.97
CA VAL A 292 -15.90 -6.16 -9.97
C VAL A 292 -15.58 -7.57 -10.49
N THR A 293 -16.13 -7.98 -11.64
CA THR A 293 -15.84 -9.26 -12.27
C THR A 293 -14.66 -9.20 -13.25
N GLY A 294 -14.07 -8.02 -13.41
CA GLY A 294 -12.98 -7.76 -14.36
C GLY A 294 -13.46 -7.55 -15.80
N LYS A 295 -14.77 -7.39 -16.03
CA LYS A 295 -15.32 -7.13 -17.36
C LYS A 295 -15.19 -5.65 -17.69
N VAL A 296 -14.68 -5.34 -18.89
CA VAL A 296 -14.66 -3.97 -19.42
C VAL A 296 -16.09 -3.47 -19.63
N VAL A 297 -16.47 -2.42 -18.91
CA VAL A 297 -17.78 -1.77 -19.00
C VAL A 297 -17.74 -0.42 -19.70
N PHE A 298 -16.56 0.21 -19.79
CA PHE A 298 -16.33 1.43 -20.56
C PHE A 298 -14.91 1.46 -21.09
N GLU A 299 -14.73 1.98 -22.30
CA GLU A 299 -13.41 2.21 -22.88
C GLU A 299 -13.41 3.49 -23.72
N GLN A 300 -12.29 4.19 -23.69
CA GLN A 300 -12.09 5.41 -24.46
C GLN A 300 -10.63 5.50 -24.89
N ASN A 301 -10.41 5.69 -26.19
CA ASN A 301 -9.10 6.04 -26.73
C ASN A 301 -8.99 7.57 -26.79
N LEU A 302 -8.06 8.14 -26.00
CA LEU A 302 -7.82 9.58 -25.91
C LEU A 302 -6.76 10.06 -26.90
N GLY A 303 -6.11 9.14 -27.61
CA GLY A 303 -5.09 9.45 -28.63
C GLY A 303 -3.82 10.06 -28.03
N ASN A 304 -3.03 10.71 -28.87
CA ASN A 304 -1.78 11.33 -28.44
C ASN A 304 -2.04 12.59 -27.59
N ARG A 305 -1.50 12.62 -26.38
CA ARG A 305 -1.56 13.74 -25.44
C ARG A 305 -0.17 14.28 -25.22
N ALA A 306 -0.05 15.60 -25.10
CA ALA A 306 1.23 16.25 -24.80
C ALA A 306 1.63 16.03 -23.33
N ALA A 307 2.89 16.33 -22.99
CA ALA A 307 3.30 16.42 -21.59
C ALA A 307 2.45 17.42 -20.80
N GLY A 308 2.24 17.17 -19.51
CA GLY A 308 1.44 17.99 -18.61
C GLY A 308 0.16 17.28 -18.12
N GLN A 309 -0.67 18.04 -17.41
CA GLN A 309 -1.89 17.57 -16.77
C GLN A 309 -3.07 17.50 -17.75
N HIS A 310 -3.88 16.44 -17.63
CA HIS A 310 -5.05 16.16 -18.43
C HIS A 310 -6.20 15.65 -17.55
N GLN A 311 -7.41 15.67 -18.10
CA GLN A 311 -8.62 15.30 -17.37
C GLN A 311 -9.52 14.38 -18.21
N ILE A 312 -10.17 13.43 -17.55
CA ILE A 312 -11.21 12.55 -18.11
C ILE A 312 -12.46 12.75 -17.26
N GLN A 313 -13.59 13.10 -17.89
CA GLN A 313 -14.87 13.17 -17.20
C GLN A 313 -15.65 11.87 -17.41
N LEU A 314 -16.19 11.35 -16.32
CA LEU A 314 -17.08 10.20 -16.28
C LEU A 314 -18.43 10.59 -15.73
N ASP A 315 -19.46 10.09 -16.41
CA ASP A 315 -20.87 10.28 -16.06
C ASP A 315 -21.40 9.01 -15.37
N ALA A 316 -21.96 9.17 -14.18
CA ALA A 316 -22.51 8.09 -13.35
C ALA A 316 -23.70 7.41 -14.03
N GLU A 317 -24.43 8.07 -14.93
CA GLU A 317 -25.56 7.45 -15.66
C GLU A 317 -25.14 6.22 -16.47
N ARG A 318 -23.85 6.10 -16.80
CA ARG A 318 -23.28 4.99 -17.58
C ARG A 318 -23.03 3.75 -16.74
N PHE A 319 -23.12 3.84 -15.42
CA PHE A 319 -22.73 2.79 -14.48
C PHE A 319 -23.88 2.46 -13.53
N ALA A 320 -23.98 1.20 -13.10
CA ALA A 320 -24.81 0.85 -11.95
C ALA A 320 -24.10 1.29 -10.65
N PRO A 321 -24.83 1.59 -9.56
CA PRO A 321 -24.20 1.83 -8.27
C PRO A 321 -23.34 0.64 -7.85
N GLY A 322 -22.14 0.92 -7.34
CA GLY A 322 -21.17 -0.11 -6.97
C GLY A 322 -19.73 0.29 -7.22
N MET A 323 -18.83 -0.66 -7.00
CA MET A 323 -17.39 -0.49 -7.13
C MET A 323 -16.91 -0.84 -8.55
N TYR A 324 -15.98 -0.03 -9.05
CA TYR A 324 -15.34 -0.22 -10.35
C TYR A 324 -13.84 0.00 -10.23
N ASN A 325 -13.09 -0.59 -11.16
CA ASN A 325 -11.68 -0.30 -11.39
C ASN A 325 -11.55 0.46 -12.70
N TYR A 326 -10.67 1.44 -12.78
CA TYR A 326 -10.30 2.06 -14.04
C TYR A 326 -8.81 1.99 -14.28
N THR A 327 -8.40 1.91 -15.54
CA THR A 327 -7.01 1.86 -15.96
C THR A 327 -6.74 2.96 -16.97
N ILE A 328 -5.67 3.74 -16.77
CA ILE A 328 -5.07 4.59 -17.80
C ILE A 328 -3.82 3.90 -18.33
N THR A 329 -3.71 3.78 -19.64
CA THR A 329 -2.52 3.28 -20.34
C THR A 329 -1.92 4.39 -21.16
N ALA A 330 -0.61 4.66 -21.01
CA ALA A 330 0.13 5.69 -21.75
C ALA A 330 1.45 5.12 -22.29
N GLY A 331 1.46 4.65 -23.54
CA GLY A 331 2.56 3.85 -24.07
C GLY A 331 2.70 2.54 -23.28
N ASP A 332 3.89 2.31 -22.71
CA ASP A 332 4.16 1.14 -21.85
C ASP A 332 3.72 1.35 -20.40
N ALA A 333 3.32 2.57 -20.02
CA ALA A 333 2.84 2.86 -18.67
C ALA A 333 1.37 2.42 -18.52
N ARG A 334 1.05 1.79 -17.39
CA ARG A 334 -0.30 1.33 -17.04
C ARG A 334 -0.50 1.50 -15.55
N ILE A 335 -1.53 2.27 -15.15
CA ILE A 335 -1.89 2.49 -13.75
C ILE A 335 -3.38 2.27 -13.60
N SER A 336 -3.78 1.60 -12.52
CA SER A 336 -5.18 1.34 -12.20
C SER A 336 -5.57 1.90 -10.85
N ARG A 337 -6.83 2.35 -10.75
CA ARG A 337 -7.39 2.93 -9.53
C ARG A 337 -8.84 2.50 -9.37
N ASN A 338 -9.31 2.48 -8.12
CA ASN A 338 -10.71 2.17 -7.81
C ASN A 338 -11.58 3.43 -7.87
N MET A 339 -12.85 3.25 -8.18
CA MET A 339 -13.88 4.28 -8.05
C MET A 339 -15.22 3.68 -7.60
N VAL A 340 -16.02 4.47 -6.90
CA VAL A 340 -17.33 4.06 -6.35
C VAL A 340 -18.42 4.96 -6.92
N VAL A 341 -19.50 4.34 -7.42
CA VAL A 341 -20.70 5.00 -7.93
C VAL A 341 -21.82 4.85 -6.91
N THR A 342 -22.37 5.97 -6.44
CA THR A 342 -23.46 6.05 -5.45
C THR A 342 -24.60 6.83 -6.08
N ARG A 343 -25.74 6.21 -6.39
CA ARG A 343 -26.90 6.95 -6.94
C ARG A 343 -27.62 7.77 -5.87
#